data_AF-A0A523QWR6-F1
#
_entry.id   AF-A0A523QWR6-F1
#
_cell.length_a   1.000
_cell.length_b   1.000
_cell.length_c   1.000
_cell.angle_alpha   90.00
_cell.angle_beta   90.00
_cell.angle_gamma   90.00
#
_symmetry.space_group_name_H-M   'P 1'
#
loop_
_entity.id
_entity.type
_entity.pdbx_description
1 polymer ?
#
loop_
_entity_poly.entity_id
_entity_poly.type
_entity_poly.pdbx_seq_one_letter_code
_entity_poly.pdbx_strand_id
1 'polypeptide(L)'
;MKRYYAFAVLLFIFLLTFISAENAEEKKEAIAIVTSFKGSVHIERDGEEILPDAMIELFAGDEIETGDDGNIIILYTSGKFRSIGASSSIIIEPERGRGGGDETERKEVEEKESSDFEPLFAFKAAGERSKGRTTVRAVDTTGIFILEPGNSRILEAQPLFLWTSISDAEEYHLKLQRMGVSVGETTTGDTSLAYPDDWQPLEKEKSYVMEIEAKKAGKTIASKKALFRILSEEKKETLEKERQTINKNSPDEITAHLLLSELYKDYILNALAIEELKELISLAPDIPDFHFSLSEVYNVFGLIKESNRELDIYKKLKESE
;
A
#
# COMPACT_ATOMS: atom_id res chain seq x y z
N MET A 1 -31.10 -72.93 -20.92
CA MET A 1 -32.49 -73.04 -20.40
C MET A 1 -32.70 -72.00 -19.31
N LYS A 2 -33.95 -71.50 -19.19
CA LYS A 2 -34.68 -71.00 -17.99
C LYS A 2 -33.92 -70.59 -16.70
N ARG A 3 -34.39 -69.64 -15.86
CA ARG A 3 -35.28 -68.44 -15.93
C ARG A 3 -35.52 -67.99 -14.46
N TYR A 4 -35.41 -66.69 -14.17
CA TYR A 4 -36.01 -65.89 -13.05
C TYR A 4 -36.08 -66.42 -11.59
N TYR A 5 -35.59 -65.59 -10.65
CA TYR A 5 -36.33 -64.82 -9.62
C TYR A 5 -35.38 -64.61 -8.41
N ALA A 6 -34.81 -63.41 -8.21
CA ALA A 6 -35.41 -62.23 -7.57
C ALA A 6 -35.61 -62.37 -6.06
N PHE A 7 -34.75 -61.70 -5.28
CA PHE A 7 -35.14 -61.07 -4.02
C PHE A 7 -34.36 -59.76 -3.85
N ALA A 8 -35.03 -58.74 -3.32
CA ALA A 8 -34.52 -57.38 -3.29
C ALA A 8 -33.86 -57.04 -1.95
N VAL A 9 -32.76 -56.28 -1.99
CA VAL A 9 -32.40 -55.31 -0.95
C VAL A 9 -31.94 -54.04 -1.65
N LEU A 10 -32.65 -52.94 -1.40
CA LEU A 10 -32.17 -51.60 -1.72
C LEU A 10 -30.93 -51.31 -0.86
N LEU A 11 -29.86 -50.80 -1.46
CA LEU A 11 -29.08 -49.75 -0.78
C LEU A 11 -28.61 -48.72 -1.82
N PHE A 12 -29.37 -47.63 -1.88
CA PHE A 12 -29.09 -46.48 -2.73
C PHE A 12 -28.10 -45.59 -1.97
N ILE A 13 -26.80 -45.74 -2.23
CA ILE A 13 -25.79 -44.76 -1.80
C ILE A 13 -25.23 -44.10 -3.05
N PHE A 14 -26.05 -43.21 -3.61
CA PHE A 14 -25.54 -42.03 -4.29
C PHE A 14 -24.85 -41.20 -3.20
N LEU A 15 -23.55 -41.45 -2.97
CA LEU A 15 -22.77 -40.54 -2.15
C LEU A 15 -22.62 -39.28 -2.98
N LEU A 16 -23.44 -38.27 -2.70
CA LEU A 16 -23.17 -36.93 -3.19
C LEU A 16 -21.76 -36.59 -2.70
N THR A 17 -20.82 -36.49 -3.63
CA THR A 17 -19.75 -35.52 -3.49
C THR A 17 -20.44 -34.16 -3.48
N PHE A 18 -20.86 -33.74 -2.29
CA PHE A 18 -21.13 -32.33 -2.04
C PHE A 18 -19.82 -31.64 -2.40
N ILE A 19 -19.85 -30.98 -3.55
CA ILE A 19 -18.87 -29.98 -3.92
C ILE A 19 -19.08 -28.88 -2.90
N SER A 20 -18.32 -28.92 -1.81
CA SER A 20 -18.03 -27.71 -1.04
C SER A 20 -17.17 -26.82 -1.91
N ALA A 21 -17.81 -26.21 -2.92
CA ALA A 21 -17.53 -24.84 -3.28
C ALA A 21 -18.11 -23.99 -2.14
N GLU A 22 -17.49 -24.12 -0.97
CA GLU A 22 -17.55 -23.13 0.07
C GLU A 22 -16.88 -21.91 -0.54
N ASN A 23 -17.63 -20.81 -0.63
CA ASN A 23 -17.31 -19.70 -1.52
C ASN A 23 -15.86 -19.24 -1.30
N ALA A 24 -15.00 -19.47 -2.29
CA ALA A 24 -13.84 -18.62 -2.47
C ALA A 24 -14.40 -17.25 -2.88
N GLU A 25 -14.66 -16.39 -1.89
CA GLU A 25 -14.91 -14.98 -2.14
C GLU A 25 -13.71 -14.44 -2.92
N GLU A 26 -13.98 -13.98 -4.14
CA GLU A 26 -12.98 -13.40 -5.01
C GLU A 26 -12.45 -12.15 -4.30
N LYS A 27 -11.21 -12.24 -3.76
CA LYS A 27 -10.56 -11.23 -2.90
C LYS A 27 -10.53 -9.90 -3.68
N LYS A 28 -11.54 -9.02 -3.46
CA LYS A 28 -11.60 -7.70 -4.12
C LYS A 28 -10.27 -6.99 -3.84
N GLU A 29 -9.54 -6.64 -4.88
CA GLU A 29 -8.26 -5.93 -4.73
C GLU A 29 -8.52 -4.43 -4.51
N ALA A 30 -7.69 -3.80 -3.68
CA ALA A 30 -7.60 -2.36 -3.62
C ALA A 30 -7.03 -1.87 -4.96
N ILE A 31 -7.71 -0.92 -5.61
CA ILE A 31 -7.28 -0.35 -6.89
C ILE A 31 -6.86 1.11 -6.78
N ALA A 32 -7.05 1.74 -5.62
CA ALA A 32 -6.48 3.04 -5.30
C ALA A 32 -6.23 3.20 -3.78
N ILE A 33 -5.57 4.30 -3.41
CA ILE A 33 -5.37 4.72 -2.02
C ILE A 33 -5.62 6.23 -1.88
N VAL A 34 -6.27 6.65 -0.81
CA VAL A 34 -6.46 8.06 -0.43
C VAL A 34 -5.11 8.63 0.03
N THR A 35 -4.47 9.45 -0.79
CA THR A 35 -3.23 10.13 -0.41
C THR A 35 -3.51 11.39 0.41
N SER A 36 -4.69 11.99 0.24
CA SER A 36 -5.22 13.05 1.10
C SER A 36 -6.68 13.40 0.82
N PHE A 37 -7.25 14.18 1.73
CA PHE A 37 -8.56 14.82 1.58
C PHE A 37 -8.62 16.16 2.34
N LYS A 38 -9.63 16.97 2.04
CA LYS A 38 -9.96 18.24 2.69
C LYS A 38 -11.48 18.42 2.71
N GLY A 39 -11.98 19.09 3.75
CA GLY A 39 -13.38 19.50 3.82
C GLY A 39 -14.31 18.31 3.99
N SER A 40 -15.54 18.46 3.51
CA SER A 40 -16.56 17.41 3.57
C SER A 40 -16.25 16.32 2.52
N VAL A 41 -15.84 15.15 2.98
CA VAL A 41 -15.62 13.96 2.14
C VAL A 41 -16.28 12.77 2.83
N HIS A 42 -17.00 11.97 2.05
CA HIS A 42 -17.64 10.74 2.48
C HIS A 42 -17.18 9.62 1.53
N ILE A 43 -16.87 8.46 2.09
CA ILE A 43 -16.47 7.27 1.34
C ILE A 43 -17.42 6.16 1.79
N GLU A 44 -18.10 5.50 0.85
CA GLU A 44 -19.00 4.38 1.13
C GLU A 44 -18.46 3.11 0.46
N ARG A 45 -18.49 1.98 1.18
CA ARG A 45 -18.17 0.66 0.65
C ARG A 45 -19.30 -0.30 0.95
N ASP A 46 -19.91 -0.85 -0.09
CA ASP A 46 -20.98 -1.85 -0.01
C ASP A 46 -22.11 -1.48 1.00
N GLY A 47 -22.41 -0.18 1.16
CA GLY A 47 -23.42 0.35 2.10
C GLY A 47 -22.91 0.84 3.47
N GLU A 48 -21.60 0.76 3.77
CA GLU A 48 -21.00 1.24 5.01
C GLU A 48 -20.07 2.46 4.82
N GLU A 49 -20.20 3.46 5.70
CA GLU A 49 -19.37 4.67 5.72
C GLU A 49 -17.94 4.37 6.23
N ILE A 50 -16.95 4.70 5.41
CA ILE A 50 -15.54 4.72 5.74
C ILE A 50 -15.14 6.15 6.14
N LEU A 51 -14.67 6.31 7.38
CA LEU A 51 -14.11 7.58 7.85
C LEU A 51 -12.87 7.95 7.04
N PRO A 52 -12.80 9.12 6.37
CA PRO A 52 -11.61 9.52 5.63
C PRO A 52 -10.39 9.70 6.55
N ASP A 53 -9.27 9.11 6.14
CA ASP A 53 -7.93 9.27 6.71
C ASP A 53 -6.92 9.18 5.55
N ALA A 54 -5.68 9.61 5.78
CA ALA A 54 -4.63 9.33 4.81
C ALA A 54 -4.32 7.83 4.80
N MET A 55 -3.87 7.31 3.65
CA MET A 55 -3.49 5.90 3.44
C MET A 55 -4.67 4.90 3.49
N ILE A 56 -5.92 5.36 3.28
CA ILE A 56 -7.07 4.47 3.13
C ILE A 56 -7.08 3.81 1.76
N GLU A 57 -7.08 2.48 1.74
CA GLU A 57 -7.25 1.67 0.53
C GLU A 57 -8.69 1.74 0.00
N LEU A 58 -8.81 1.94 -1.31
CA LEU A 58 -10.03 2.07 -2.07
C LEU A 58 -10.17 0.92 -3.08
N PHE A 59 -11.35 0.33 -3.15
CA PHE A 59 -11.64 -0.90 -3.87
C PHE A 59 -12.60 -0.64 -5.02
N ALA A 60 -12.63 -1.55 -5.99
CA ALA A 60 -13.59 -1.46 -7.08
C ALA A 60 -15.04 -1.51 -6.53
N GLY A 61 -15.80 -0.43 -6.78
CA GLY A 61 -17.15 -0.24 -6.25
C GLY A 61 -17.27 0.70 -5.05
N ASP A 62 -16.17 1.18 -4.46
CA ASP A 62 -16.24 2.22 -3.44
C ASP A 62 -16.81 3.52 -4.03
N GLU A 63 -17.78 4.12 -3.35
CA GLU A 63 -18.36 5.41 -3.73
C GLU A 63 -17.68 6.53 -2.93
N ILE A 64 -17.42 7.66 -3.57
CA ILE A 64 -16.77 8.82 -2.96
C ILE A 64 -17.58 10.07 -3.27
N GLU A 65 -18.07 10.72 -2.23
CA GLU A 65 -18.77 12.00 -2.33
C GLU A 65 -17.98 13.13 -1.68
N THR A 66 -17.96 14.29 -2.33
CA THR A 66 -17.36 15.52 -1.82
C THR A 66 -18.41 16.61 -1.68
N GLY A 67 -18.44 17.29 -0.54
CA GLY A 67 -19.29 18.46 -0.33
C GLY A 67 -18.74 19.72 -1.00
N ASP A 68 -19.38 20.85 -0.75
CA ASP A 68 -19.07 22.15 -1.39
C ASP A 68 -17.67 22.70 -1.04
N ASP A 69 -17.07 22.22 0.06
CA ASP A 69 -15.70 22.49 0.49
C ASP A 69 -14.75 21.27 0.32
N GLY A 70 -15.26 20.19 -0.25
CA GLY A 70 -14.60 18.88 -0.33
C GLY A 70 -13.55 18.79 -1.43
N ASN A 71 -12.43 18.13 -1.13
CA ASN A 71 -11.50 17.62 -2.13
C ASN A 71 -10.88 16.31 -1.62
N ILE A 72 -10.60 15.37 -2.52
CA ILE A 72 -9.87 14.14 -2.21
C ILE A 72 -8.93 13.81 -3.36
N ILE A 73 -7.71 13.38 -3.02
CA ILE A 73 -6.70 12.90 -3.97
C ILE A 73 -6.53 11.41 -3.74
N ILE A 74 -6.70 10.65 -4.83
CA ILE A 74 -6.51 9.21 -4.85
C ILE A 74 -5.38 8.85 -5.81
N LEU A 75 -4.58 7.86 -5.43
CA LEU A 75 -3.55 7.24 -6.24
C LEU A 75 -4.03 5.84 -6.61
N TYR A 76 -4.27 5.57 -7.88
CA TYR A 76 -4.56 4.22 -8.35
C TYR A 76 -3.31 3.33 -8.26
N THR A 77 -3.48 2.02 -8.09
CA THR A 77 -2.36 1.05 -8.07
C THR A 77 -1.54 1.06 -9.37
N SER A 78 -2.11 1.56 -10.48
CA SER A 78 -1.41 1.85 -11.74
C SER A 78 -0.46 3.06 -11.69
N GLY A 79 -0.26 3.70 -10.54
CA GLY A 79 0.53 4.93 -10.38
C GLY A 79 -0.20 6.21 -10.85
N LYS A 80 -1.44 6.10 -11.33
CA LYS A 80 -2.22 7.23 -11.85
C LYS A 80 -2.93 7.98 -10.73
N PHE A 81 -2.81 9.30 -10.70
CA PHE A 81 -3.52 10.15 -9.74
C PHE A 81 -4.87 10.64 -10.28
N ARG A 82 -5.81 10.86 -9.36
CA ARG A 82 -7.08 11.55 -9.62
C ARG A 82 -7.42 12.44 -8.43
N SER A 83 -7.56 13.74 -8.67
CA SER A 83 -8.24 14.63 -7.72
C SER A 83 -9.73 14.67 -8.02
N ILE A 84 -10.55 14.56 -6.99
CA ILE A 84 -11.99 14.79 -7.02
C ILE A 84 -12.25 16.10 -6.27
N GLY A 85 -12.74 17.11 -7.00
CA GLY A 85 -13.05 18.43 -6.48
C GLY A 85 -14.39 18.49 -5.74
N ALA A 86 -14.82 19.70 -5.36
CA ALA A 86 -16.06 19.92 -4.60
C ALA A 86 -17.33 19.45 -5.34
N SER A 87 -18.38 19.19 -4.56
CA SER A 87 -19.74 18.83 -5.03
C SER A 87 -19.73 17.72 -6.09
N SER A 88 -18.89 16.70 -5.91
CA SER A 88 -18.67 15.59 -6.84
C SER A 88 -19.04 14.25 -6.21
N SER A 89 -19.51 13.31 -7.02
CA SER A 89 -19.70 11.91 -6.65
C SER A 89 -19.06 11.02 -7.71
N ILE A 90 -18.26 10.03 -7.29
CA ILE A 90 -17.64 9.05 -8.18
C ILE A 90 -17.75 7.65 -7.60
N ILE A 91 -17.75 6.65 -8.48
CA ILE A 91 -17.47 5.25 -8.12
C ILE A 91 -16.04 4.94 -8.54
N ILE A 92 -15.32 4.21 -7.69
CA ILE A 92 -13.98 3.71 -7.95
C ILE A 92 -14.08 2.50 -8.90
N GLU A 93 -13.69 2.70 -10.17
CA GLU A 93 -13.65 1.65 -11.20
C GLU A 93 -12.19 1.30 -11.58
N PRO A 94 -11.90 0.05 -11.97
CA PRO A 94 -10.64 -0.32 -12.59
C PRO A 94 -10.36 0.51 -13.84
N GLU A 95 -9.15 1.06 -13.95
CA GLU A 95 -8.73 1.88 -15.10
C GLU A 95 -8.71 1.05 -16.39
N ARG A 96 -9.77 1.16 -17.20
CA ARG A 96 -9.85 0.51 -18.51
C ARG A 96 -8.82 1.13 -19.46
N GLY A 97 -7.78 0.36 -19.79
CA GLY A 97 -6.74 0.75 -20.75
C GLY A 97 -7.33 1.30 -22.05
N ARG A 98 -7.21 2.61 -22.26
CA ARG A 98 -7.90 3.31 -23.34
C ARG A 98 -7.04 3.33 -24.61
N GLY A 99 -7.12 2.25 -25.39
CA GLY A 99 -6.67 2.27 -26.78
C GLY A 99 -7.47 3.31 -27.59
N GLY A 100 -6.79 4.15 -28.38
CA GLY A 100 -7.48 5.13 -29.23
C GLY A 100 -6.59 6.21 -29.88
N GLY A 101 -5.92 5.86 -30.98
CA GLY A 101 -5.36 6.79 -31.99
C GLY A 101 -3.99 7.38 -31.62
N ASP A 102 -2.88 7.04 -32.28
CA ASP A 102 -2.70 6.86 -33.73
C ASP A 102 -1.64 5.77 -34.02
N GLU A 103 -1.76 5.06 -35.14
CA GLU A 103 -0.80 4.01 -35.51
C GLU A 103 0.42 4.60 -36.21
N THR A 104 1.56 4.64 -35.53
CA THR A 104 2.87 4.60 -36.23
C THR A 104 3.96 3.96 -35.39
N GLU A 105 4.34 2.75 -35.81
CA GLU A 105 5.60 2.04 -35.52
C GLU A 105 6.29 2.35 -34.17
N ARG A 106 5.88 1.64 -33.11
CA ARG A 106 6.81 1.27 -32.03
C ARG A 106 7.24 -0.17 -32.22
N LYS A 107 8.51 -0.35 -32.56
CA LYS A 107 9.19 -1.66 -32.59
C LYS A 107 9.07 -2.30 -31.21
N GLU A 108 8.98 -3.62 -31.19
CA GLU A 108 9.29 -4.43 -30.01
C GLU A 108 10.69 -4.00 -29.51
N VAL A 109 10.72 -3.35 -28.36
CA VAL A 109 11.91 -3.22 -27.53
C VAL A 109 11.75 -4.31 -26.50
N GLU A 110 12.69 -5.26 -26.50
CA GLU A 110 12.74 -6.36 -25.54
C GLU A 110 12.56 -5.83 -24.11
N GLU A 111 11.59 -6.38 -23.37
CA GLU A 111 11.44 -6.14 -21.94
C GLU A 111 12.70 -6.63 -21.22
N LYS A 112 13.59 -5.69 -20.89
CA LYS A 112 14.71 -5.93 -19.99
C LYS A 112 14.24 -5.75 -18.55
N GLU A 113 14.01 -6.89 -17.89
CA GLU A 113 14.09 -7.09 -16.44
C GLU A 113 13.82 -5.83 -15.59
N SER A 114 12.57 -5.39 -15.55
CA SER A 114 12.13 -4.29 -14.68
C SER A 114 11.75 -4.82 -13.30
N SER A 115 12.73 -4.83 -12.39
CA SER A 115 12.61 -4.85 -10.92
C SER A 115 11.28 -5.38 -10.33
N ASP A 116 11.29 -6.63 -9.83
CA ASP A 116 10.19 -7.29 -9.08
C ASP A 116 9.89 -6.66 -7.68
N PHE A 117 10.08 -5.35 -7.53
CA PHE A 117 9.86 -4.61 -6.28
C PHE A 117 8.84 -3.51 -6.54
N GLU A 118 7.60 -3.83 -6.22
CA GLU A 118 6.52 -2.86 -6.11
C GLU A 118 6.82 -1.87 -4.96
N PRO A 119 6.39 -0.60 -5.06
CA PRO A 119 6.51 0.36 -3.96
C PRO A 119 5.48 0.03 -2.88
N LEU A 120 5.75 0.43 -1.62
CA LEU A 120 4.93 0.15 -0.43
C LEU A 120 3.43 0.33 -0.65
N PHE A 121 3.02 1.29 -1.48
CA PHE A 121 1.62 1.66 -1.68
C PHE A 121 0.93 0.98 -2.88
N ALA A 122 1.58 0.00 -3.50
CA ALA A 122 0.99 -0.94 -4.45
C ALA A 122 0.47 -2.19 -3.71
N PHE A 123 -0.45 -1.98 -2.75
CA PHE A 123 -0.92 -3.03 -1.86
C PHE A 123 -1.95 -3.97 -2.49
N LYS A 124 -1.71 -5.26 -2.27
CA LYS A 124 -2.67 -6.35 -2.37
C LYS A 124 -3.46 -6.41 -1.04
N ALA A 125 -4.78 -6.61 -1.11
CA ALA A 125 -5.70 -6.53 0.06
C ALA A 125 -5.63 -7.82 0.91
N ALA A 126 -6.36 -8.11 2.00
CA ALA A 126 -7.57 -7.55 2.63
C ALA A 126 -7.74 -8.10 4.07
N GLY A 127 -8.36 -7.38 5.03
CA GLY A 127 -8.68 -7.93 6.37
C GLY A 127 -9.55 -7.02 7.24
N GLU A 128 -10.70 -7.51 7.74
CA GLU A 128 -11.76 -6.70 8.35
C GLU A 128 -11.73 -6.56 9.90
N ARG A 129 -12.43 -5.50 10.38
CA ARG A 129 -13.31 -5.38 11.60
C ARG A 129 -12.87 -4.43 12.72
N SER A 130 -13.72 -3.43 13.01
CA SER A 130 -14.49 -3.35 14.27
C SER A 130 -15.30 -2.04 14.39
N LYS A 131 -16.50 -2.11 14.97
CA LYS A 131 -17.51 -1.03 15.03
C LYS A 131 -17.21 0.05 16.08
N GLY A 132 -17.50 1.32 15.75
CA GLY A 132 -17.51 2.42 16.73
C GLY A 132 -18.18 3.70 16.21
N ARG A 133 -19.47 3.88 16.50
CA ARG A 133 -20.28 5.02 16.01
C ARG A 133 -20.00 6.31 16.80
N THR A 134 -19.39 7.32 16.19
CA THR A 134 -19.34 8.71 16.70
C THR A 134 -19.06 9.69 15.55
N THR A 135 -19.78 10.83 15.52
CA THR A 135 -19.50 11.94 14.60
C THR A 135 -18.21 12.65 15.02
N VAL A 136 -17.16 12.60 14.20
CA VAL A 136 -15.85 13.20 14.51
C VAL A 136 -15.58 14.40 13.61
N ARG A 137 -15.11 15.50 14.22
CA ARG A 137 -14.65 16.71 13.51
C ARG A 137 -13.40 16.41 12.68
N ALA A 138 -13.16 17.24 11.66
CA ALA A 138 -11.96 17.30 10.83
C ALA A 138 -10.73 16.61 11.46
N VAL A 139 -10.29 15.52 10.84
CA VAL A 139 -9.10 14.77 11.25
C VAL A 139 -7.88 15.68 11.16
N ASP A 140 -7.06 15.66 12.20
CA ASP A 140 -5.88 16.52 12.31
C ASP A 140 -4.74 16.00 11.41
N THR A 141 -4.77 16.35 10.13
CA THR A 141 -3.71 16.03 9.15
C THR A 141 -2.48 16.94 9.35
N THR A 142 -2.02 17.13 10.59
CA THR A 142 -1.05 18.17 10.97
C THR A 142 0.39 17.92 10.49
N GLY A 143 0.68 16.75 9.94
CA GLY A 143 2.02 16.36 9.50
C GLY A 143 2.03 15.82 8.07
N ILE A 144 3.10 16.17 7.34
CA ILE A 144 3.48 15.45 6.13
C ILE A 144 4.10 14.12 6.58
N PHE A 145 3.67 13.02 5.99
CA PHE A 145 4.34 11.73 6.08
C PHE A 145 4.98 11.44 4.72
N ILE A 146 6.28 11.16 4.72
CA ILE A 146 7.00 10.71 3.52
C ILE A 146 6.80 9.21 3.45
N LEU A 147 6.08 8.78 2.44
CA LEU A 147 5.60 7.43 2.21
C LEU A 147 6.60 6.63 1.39
N GLU A 148 7.18 7.23 0.34
CA GLU A 148 8.30 6.66 -0.40
C GLU A 148 9.42 7.70 -0.55
N PRO A 149 10.69 7.35 -0.26
CA PRO A 149 11.19 6.09 0.31
C PRO A 149 11.05 5.96 1.85
N GLY A 150 10.48 6.98 2.51
CA GLY A 150 10.35 7.03 3.97
C GLY A 150 11.67 6.86 4.72
N ASN A 151 11.60 6.41 5.98
CA ASN A 151 12.81 6.05 6.75
C ASN A 151 13.14 4.57 6.52
N SER A 152 13.63 4.24 5.32
CA SER A 152 13.91 2.88 4.87
C SER A 152 15.24 2.78 4.12
N ARG A 153 15.76 1.56 3.93
CA ARG A 153 16.60 1.29 2.77
C ARG A 153 15.73 1.11 1.54
N ILE A 154 16.32 1.33 0.37
CA ILE A 154 15.71 1.07 -0.93
C ILE A 154 16.71 0.37 -1.85
N LEU A 155 16.16 -0.29 -2.87
CA LEU A 155 16.92 -1.07 -3.84
C LEU A 155 17.27 -0.23 -5.09
N GLU A 156 16.37 0.67 -5.46
CA GLU A 156 16.49 1.45 -6.71
C GLU A 156 17.26 2.75 -6.55
N ALA A 157 18.03 3.08 -7.58
CA ALA A 157 18.78 4.33 -7.69
C ALA A 157 17.91 5.52 -8.19
N GLN A 158 16.69 5.25 -8.63
CA GLN A 158 15.73 6.24 -9.14
C GLN A 158 14.33 5.95 -8.54
N PRO A 159 14.16 6.11 -7.21
CA PRO A 159 12.91 5.77 -6.55
C PRO A 159 11.75 6.71 -6.97
N LEU A 160 10.53 6.18 -6.90
CA LEU A 160 9.35 7.01 -6.75
C LEU A 160 9.44 7.78 -5.43
N PHE A 161 9.02 9.05 -5.44
CA PHE A 161 8.78 9.81 -4.22
C PHE A 161 7.27 9.92 -3.98
N LEU A 162 6.82 9.66 -2.76
CA LEU A 162 5.41 9.74 -2.36
C LEU A 162 5.29 10.33 -0.96
N TRP A 163 4.29 11.16 -0.72
CA TRP A 163 3.98 11.71 0.60
C TRP A 163 2.48 11.97 0.78
N THR A 164 2.04 12.23 2.01
CA THR A 164 0.67 12.68 2.30
C THR A 164 0.50 14.17 2.03
N SER A 165 -0.65 14.59 1.51
CA SER A 165 -0.93 16.03 1.35
C SER A 165 -1.24 16.71 2.69
N ILE A 166 -1.07 18.02 2.69
CA ILE A 166 -1.59 18.95 3.68
C ILE A 166 -2.76 19.69 3.04
N SER A 167 -3.92 19.67 3.68
CA SER A 167 -5.18 20.22 3.14
C SER A 167 -5.07 21.68 2.69
N ASP A 168 -4.19 22.46 3.31
CA ASP A 168 -4.03 23.89 3.03
C ASP A 168 -2.85 24.23 2.10
N ALA A 169 -2.14 23.23 1.56
CA ALA A 169 -1.04 23.44 0.63
C ALA A 169 -1.52 23.70 -0.81
N GLU A 170 -0.78 24.54 -1.52
CA GLU A 170 -0.94 24.86 -2.94
C GLU A 170 0.16 24.20 -3.79
N GLU A 171 1.35 23.98 -3.19
CA GLU A 171 2.50 23.31 -3.81
C GLU A 171 3.34 22.59 -2.75
N TYR A 172 4.14 21.63 -3.20
CA TYR A 172 5.18 20.93 -2.44
C TYR A 172 6.53 21.19 -3.07
N HIS A 173 7.50 21.52 -2.25
CA HIS A 173 8.88 21.67 -2.67
C HIS A 173 9.72 20.55 -2.07
N LEU A 174 10.24 19.69 -2.94
CA LEU A 174 11.04 18.52 -2.59
C LEU A 174 12.52 18.90 -2.72
N LYS A 175 13.26 18.71 -1.63
CA LYS A 175 14.72 18.84 -1.58
C LYS A 175 15.33 17.48 -1.27
N LEU A 176 16.27 17.04 -2.10
CA LEU A 176 17.07 15.86 -1.85
C LEU A 176 18.51 16.26 -1.54
N GLN A 177 19.04 15.76 -0.42
CA GLN A 177 20.36 16.14 0.09
C GLN A 177 21.21 14.91 0.45
N ARG A 178 22.51 15.00 0.18
CA ARG A 178 23.51 14.04 0.66
C ARG A 178 24.56 14.78 1.49
N MET A 179 24.73 14.38 2.75
CA MET A 179 25.67 15.03 3.69
C MET A 179 25.47 16.56 3.79
N GLY A 180 24.22 17.03 3.66
CA GLY A 180 23.85 18.46 3.66
C GLY A 180 24.07 19.20 2.33
N VAL A 181 24.63 18.55 1.32
CA VAL A 181 24.75 19.11 -0.05
C VAL A 181 23.50 18.76 -0.84
N SER A 182 22.88 19.73 -1.51
CA SER A 182 21.75 19.47 -2.42
C SER A 182 22.21 18.60 -3.60
N VAL A 183 21.46 17.54 -3.88
CA VAL A 183 21.65 16.67 -5.05
C VAL A 183 20.54 16.82 -6.08
N GLY A 184 19.41 17.40 -5.68
CA GLY A 184 18.26 17.71 -6.52
C GLY A 184 17.22 18.49 -5.73
N GLU A 185 16.54 19.43 -6.38
CA GLU A 185 15.37 20.12 -5.82
C GLU A 185 14.34 20.39 -6.92
N THR A 186 13.06 20.32 -6.58
CA THR A 186 11.97 20.63 -7.51
C THR A 186 10.70 21.04 -6.75
N THR A 187 9.71 21.52 -7.47
CA THR A 187 8.39 21.91 -6.93
C THR A 187 7.29 21.28 -7.77
N THR A 188 6.28 20.71 -7.13
CA THR A 188 5.10 20.12 -7.78
C THR A 188 3.82 20.48 -7.02
N GLY A 189 2.67 20.49 -7.69
CA GLY A 189 1.36 20.55 -7.03
C GLY A 189 0.90 19.21 -6.45
N ASP A 190 1.48 18.11 -6.94
CA ASP A 190 1.11 16.74 -6.60
C ASP A 190 1.80 16.26 -5.31
N THR A 191 1.35 15.13 -4.75
CA THR A 191 1.98 14.51 -3.58
C THR A 191 2.91 13.34 -3.93
N SER A 192 3.33 13.30 -5.19
CA SER A 192 4.16 12.25 -5.76
C SER A 192 5.07 12.81 -6.82
N LEU A 193 6.21 12.17 -7.03
CA LEU A 193 7.13 12.52 -8.08
C LEU A 193 7.89 11.28 -8.54
N ALA A 194 7.70 10.86 -9.78
CA ALA A 194 8.62 9.93 -10.43
C ALA A 194 10.01 10.57 -10.53
N TYR A 195 11.07 9.78 -10.37
CA TYR A 195 12.44 10.30 -10.32
C TYR A 195 12.75 11.19 -11.55
N PRO A 196 13.15 12.47 -11.40
CA PRO A 196 13.33 13.35 -12.55
C PRO A 196 14.46 12.88 -13.49
N ASP A 197 14.19 12.88 -14.80
CA ASP A 197 15.14 12.43 -15.84
C ASP A 197 16.44 13.26 -15.90
N ASP A 198 16.39 14.52 -15.45
CA ASP A 198 17.54 15.42 -15.41
C ASP A 198 18.41 15.24 -14.15
N TRP A 199 17.94 14.47 -13.17
CA TRP A 199 18.69 14.17 -11.95
C TRP A 199 19.63 12.98 -12.18
N GLN A 200 20.85 13.08 -11.66
CA GLN A 200 21.77 11.96 -11.65
C GLN A 200 21.21 10.81 -10.79
N PRO A 201 21.29 9.54 -11.22
CA PRO A 201 20.88 8.40 -10.40
C PRO A 201 21.60 8.38 -9.05
N LEU A 202 20.89 7.94 -8.01
CA LEU A 202 21.42 7.91 -6.65
C LEU A 202 22.53 6.86 -6.51
N GLU A 203 23.59 7.23 -5.80
CA GLU A 203 24.73 6.37 -5.58
C GLU A 203 24.41 5.27 -4.56
N LYS A 204 24.68 4.02 -4.95
CA LYS A 204 24.60 2.85 -4.06
C LYS A 204 25.45 3.06 -2.81
N GLU A 205 24.97 2.51 -1.69
CA GLU A 205 25.60 2.65 -0.37
C GLU A 205 25.76 4.08 0.15
N LYS A 206 25.02 5.05 -0.40
CA LYS A 206 24.92 6.41 0.16
C LYS A 206 23.57 6.60 0.84
N SER A 207 23.58 7.45 1.86
CA SER A 207 22.38 7.85 2.57
C SER A 207 21.99 9.27 2.17
N TYR A 208 20.69 9.48 1.97
CA TYR A 208 20.09 10.70 1.48
C TYR A 208 19.00 11.17 2.44
N VAL A 209 18.89 12.49 2.60
CA VAL A 209 17.78 13.13 3.30
C VAL A 209 16.85 13.74 2.26
N MET A 210 15.61 13.25 2.23
CA MET A 210 14.52 13.88 1.52
C MET A 210 13.80 14.82 2.48
N GLU A 211 13.57 16.06 2.05
CA GLU A 211 12.73 17.03 2.74
C GLU A 211 11.58 17.44 1.82
N ILE A 212 10.35 17.36 2.34
CA ILE A 212 9.16 17.91 1.69
C ILE A 212 8.70 19.13 2.47
N GLU A 213 8.63 20.28 1.80
CA GLU A 213 8.03 21.51 2.31
C GLU A 213 6.68 21.73 1.63
N ALA A 214 5.58 21.60 2.38
CA ALA A 214 4.26 22.01 1.92
C ALA A 214 4.12 23.53 2.02
N LYS A 215 3.68 24.20 0.96
CA LYS A 215 3.63 25.67 0.88
C LYS A 215 2.24 26.18 0.53
N LYS A 216 1.92 27.38 1.05
CA LYS A 216 0.71 28.16 0.76
C LYS A 216 1.10 29.63 0.59
N ALA A 217 0.68 30.28 -0.49
CA ALA A 217 1.07 31.64 -0.86
C ALA A 217 2.60 31.87 -0.75
N GLY A 218 3.38 30.89 -1.21
CA GLY A 218 4.86 30.90 -1.19
C GLY A 218 5.51 30.71 0.20
N LYS A 219 4.74 30.47 1.26
CA LYS A 219 5.25 30.21 2.62
C LYS A 219 5.13 28.73 2.98
N THR A 220 6.20 28.15 3.51
CA THR A 220 6.18 26.80 4.09
C THR A 220 5.22 26.76 5.28
N ILE A 221 4.18 25.94 5.19
CA ILE A 221 3.18 25.72 6.26
C ILE A 221 3.43 24.41 7.03
N ALA A 222 4.11 23.44 6.42
CA ALA A 222 4.61 22.23 7.07
C ALA A 222 5.90 21.77 6.39
N SER A 223 6.77 21.08 7.14
CA SER A 223 7.94 20.37 6.59
C SER A 223 8.12 19.02 7.28
N LYS A 224 8.58 18.02 6.52
CA LYS A 224 9.00 16.71 7.04
C LYS A 224 10.29 16.28 6.35
N LYS A 225 11.14 15.57 7.10
CA LYS A 225 12.33 14.91 6.58
C LYS A 225 12.23 13.40 6.76
N ALA A 226 12.84 12.67 5.83
CA ALA A 226 13.07 11.24 5.89
C ALA A 226 14.52 10.94 5.49
N LEU A 227 15.14 9.97 6.17
CA LEU A 227 16.49 9.49 5.86
C LEU A 227 16.39 8.10 5.24
N PHE A 228 16.85 7.97 4.01
CA PHE A 228 16.92 6.67 3.32
C PHE A 228 18.33 6.34 2.84
N ARG A 229 18.54 5.08 2.44
CA ARG A 229 19.84 4.59 1.96
C ARG A 229 19.67 3.57 0.85
N ILE A 230 20.42 3.74 -0.24
CA ILE A 230 20.42 2.80 -1.37
C ILE A 230 21.29 1.60 -0.98
N LEU A 231 20.78 0.39 -1.20
CA LEU A 231 21.47 -0.87 -0.92
C LEU A 231 22.69 -1.07 -1.86
N SER A 232 23.63 -1.96 -1.50
CA SER A 232 24.69 -2.39 -2.43
C SER A 232 24.16 -3.47 -3.38
N GLU A 233 24.79 -3.62 -4.56
CA GLU A 233 24.38 -4.66 -5.51
C GLU A 233 24.55 -6.06 -4.92
N GLU A 234 25.67 -6.34 -4.26
CA GLU A 234 25.95 -7.59 -3.55
C GLU A 234 24.84 -7.95 -2.55
N LYS A 235 24.29 -6.95 -1.84
CA LYS A 235 23.19 -7.14 -0.90
C LYS A 235 21.85 -7.29 -1.60
N LYS A 236 21.60 -6.58 -2.71
CA LYS A 236 20.40 -6.78 -3.55
C LYS A 236 20.38 -8.21 -4.13
N GLU A 237 21.52 -8.68 -4.65
CA GLU A 237 21.67 -10.05 -5.13
C GLU A 237 21.51 -11.12 -4.03
N THR A 238 21.97 -10.85 -2.81
CA THR A 238 21.86 -11.79 -1.69
C THR A 238 20.42 -11.86 -1.19
N LEU A 239 19.80 -10.69 -0.96
CA LEU A 239 18.38 -10.54 -0.66
C LEU A 239 17.51 -11.29 -1.66
N GLU A 240 17.79 -11.15 -2.96
CA GLU A 240 16.99 -11.80 -4.00
C GLU A 240 17.08 -13.33 -3.94
N LYS A 241 18.27 -13.88 -3.69
CA LYS A 241 18.47 -15.34 -3.51
C LYS A 241 17.75 -15.83 -2.24
N GLU A 242 17.72 -15.04 -1.18
CA GLU A 242 17.01 -15.34 0.07
C GLU A 242 15.49 -15.28 -0.14
N ARG A 243 14.96 -14.23 -0.80
CA ARG A 243 13.56 -14.06 -1.22
C ARG A 243 13.07 -15.25 -2.06
N GLN A 244 13.81 -15.62 -3.10
CA GLN A 244 13.49 -16.80 -3.95
C GLN A 244 13.52 -18.10 -3.16
N THR A 245 14.42 -18.23 -2.18
CA THR A 245 14.49 -19.42 -1.31
C THR A 245 13.29 -19.51 -0.38
N ILE A 246 12.82 -18.39 0.18
CA ILE A 246 11.61 -18.34 1.00
C ILE A 246 10.37 -18.68 0.16
N ASN A 247 10.17 -18.01 -0.98
CA ASN A 247 9.03 -18.23 -1.88
C ASN A 247 8.92 -19.67 -2.38
N LYS A 248 10.05 -20.36 -2.56
CA LYS A 248 10.08 -21.74 -3.04
C LYS A 248 9.85 -22.80 -1.94
N ASN A 249 10.24 -22.53 -0.71
CA ASN A 249 10.29 -23.54 0.36
C ASN A 249 9.28 -23.31 1.50
N SER A 250 8.55 -22.20 1.50
CA SER A 250 7.51 -21.93 2.50
C SER A 250 6.33 -22.91 2.32
N PRO A 251 5.81 -23.50 3.41
CA PRO A 251 4.71 -24.48 3.34
C PRO A 251 3.35 -23.85 3.04
N ASP A 252 3.18 -22.56 3.34
CA ASP A 252 1.94 -21.78 3.20
C ASP A 252 2.25 -20.27 3.10
N GLU A 253 1.24 -19.47 2.76
CA GLU A 253 1.35 -18.02 2.56
C GLU A 253 1.70 -17.28 3.86
N ILE A 254 1.14 -17.69 5.01
CA ILE A 254 1.44 -17.10 6.33
C ILE A 254 2.94 -17.24 6.65
N THR A 255 3.50 -18.43 6.43
CA THR A 255 4.93 -18.68 6.64
C THR A 255 5.80 -17.90 5.64
N ALA A 256 5.35 -17.76 4.39
CA ALA A 256 6.05 -16.95 3.39
C ALA A 256 6.12 -15.48 3.81
N HIS A 257 4.98 -14.83 4.07
CA HIS A 257 4.90 -13.43 4.48
C HIS A 257 5.66 -13.17 5.79
N LEU A 258 5.57 -14.08 6.78
CA LEU A 258 6.37 -13.97 8.00
C LEU A 258 7.89 -13.99 7.70
N LEU A 259 8.37 -14.97 6.94
CA LEU A 259 9.80 -15.07 6.62
C LEU A 259 10.31 -13.91 5.75
N LEU A 260 9.50 -13.42 4.81
CA LEU A 260 9.82 -12.24 4.00
C LEU A 260 9.86 -10.97 4.85
N SER A 261 8.93 -10.80 5.80
CA SER A 261 8.94 -9.65 6.69
C SER A 261 10.20 -9.57 7.57
N GLU A 262 10.64 -10.70 8.13
CA GLU A 262 11.87 -10.76 8.92
C GLU A 262 13.12 -10.53 8.04
N LEU A 263 13.15 -11.10 6.82
CA LEU A 263 14.20 -10.81 5.85
C LEU A 263 14.28 -9.31 5.53
N TYR A 264 13.16 -8.65 5.26
CA TYR A 264 13.15 -7.22 4.98
C TYR A 264 13.50 -6.37 6.21
N LYS A 265 13.11 -6.78 7.43
CA LYS A 265 13.56 -6.16 8.69
C LYS A 265 15.08 -6.23 8.86
N ASP A 266 15.70 -7.38 8.63
CA ASP A 266 17.16 -7.57 8.71
C ASP A 266 17.94 -6.67 7.72
N TYR A 267 17.38 -6.48 6.52
CA TYR A 267 17.94 -5.57 5.52
C TYR A 267 17.55 -4.10 5.73
N ILE A 268 16.72 -3.78 6.73
CA ILE A 268 16.16 -2.45 7.03
C ILE A 268 15.37 -1.90 5.81
N LEU A 269 14.74 -2.79 5.06
CA LEU A 269 13.78 -2.50 3.99
C LEU A 269 12.40 -2.32 4.63
N ASN A 270 12.30 -1.33 5.52
CA ASN A 270 11.15 -1.09 6.38
C ASN A 270 9.84 -0.88 5.59
N ALA A 271 9.94 -0.37 4.36
CA ALA A 271 8.84 -0.32 3.41
C ALA A 271 8.30 -1.74 3.13
N LEU A 272 9.07 -2.58 2.43
CA LEU A 272 8.67 -3.95 2.09
C LEU A 272 8.28 -4.78 3.32
N ALA A 273 8.94 -4.57 4.47
CA ALA A 273 8.57 -5.23 5.72
C ALA A 273 7.15 -4.87 6.21
N ILE A 274 6.67 -3.63 5.98
CA ILE A 274 5.28 -3.23 6.28
C ILE A 274 4.30 -3.94 5.34
N GLU A 275 4.63 -4.13 4.05
CA GLU A 275 3.79 -4.88 3.11
C GLU A 275 3.56 -6.31 3.58
N GLU A 276 4.64 -7.03 3.82
CA GLU A 276 4.60 -8.43 4.24
C GLU A 276 3.87 -8.59 5.59
N LEU A 277 4.07 -7.68 6.54
CA LEU A 277 3.37 -7.71 7.83
C LEU A 277 1.88 -7.35 7.71
N LYS A 278 1.51 -6.45 6.79
CA LYS A 278 0.10 -6.18 6.50
C LYS A 278 -0.58 -7.39 5.88
N GLU A 279 0.03 -8.06 4.90
CA GLU A 279 -0.52 -9.29 4.32
C GLU A 279 -0.58 -10.43 5.34
N LEU A 280 0.43 -10.56 6.21
CA LEU A 280 0.44 -11.53 7.30
C LEU A 280 -0.74 -11.33 8.29
N ILE A 281 -1.01 -10.08 8.66
CA ILE A 281 -2.18 -9.71 9.49
C ILE A 281 -3.50 -9.90 8.70
N SER A 282 -3.50 -9.66 7.38
CA SER A 282 -4.63 -9.91 6.48
C SER A 282 -5.09 -11.37 6.54
N LEU A 283 -4.13 -12.29 6.58
CA LEU A 283 -4.36 -13.73 6.67
C LEU A 283 -4.65 -14.24 8.09
N ALA A 284 -4.10 -13.60 9.13
CA ALA A 284 -4.16 -14.07 10.51
C ALA A 284 -4.26 -12.91 11.54
N PRO A 285 -5.41 -12.19 11.59
CA PRO A 285 -5.59 -10.95 12.34
C PRO A 285 -5.79 -11.13 13.86
N ASP A 286 -5.82 -12.35 14.36
CA ASP A 286 -5.96 -12.68 15.78
C ASP A 286 -4.63 -13.04 16.45
N ILE A 287 -3.54 -13.13 15.69
CA ILE A 287 -2.18 -13.40 16.20
C ILE A 287 -1.56 -12.09 16.72
N PRO A 288 -1.37 -11.91 18.04
CA PRO A 288 -0.94 -10.62 18.57
C PRO A 288 0.46 -10.23 18.09
N ASP A 289 1.36 -11.21 17.99
CA ASP A 289 2.78 -10.96 17.73
C ASP A 289 3.01 -10.37 16.32
N PHE A 290 2.08 -10.56 15.38
CA PHE A 290 2.12 -9.93 14.05
C PHE A 290 1.81 -8.43 14.14
N HIS A 291 0.80 -8.03 14.92
CA HIS A 291 0.53 -6.62 15.23
C HIS A 291 1.69 -5.97 16.00
N PHE A 292 2.33 -6.71 16.92
CA PHE A 292 3.53 -6.21 17.59
C PHE A 292 4.67 -5.92 16.59
N SER A 293 5.01 -6.89 15.74
CA SER A 293 6.02 -6.70 14.67
C SER A 293 5.69 -5.51 13.76
N LEU A 294 4.45 -5.39 13.28
CA LEU A 294 4.05 -4.25 12.44
C LEU A 294 4.22 -2.92 13.19
N SER A 295 3.89 -2.89 14.48
CA SER A 295 4.06 -1.69 15.31
C SER A 295 5.53 -1.25 15.47
N GLU A 296 6.47 -2.21 15.52
CA GLU A 296 7.90 -1.91 15.60
C GLU A 296 8.39 -1.30 14.28
N VAL A 297 8.02 -1.89 13.14
CA VAL A 297 8.44 -1.38 11.82
C VAL A 297 7.82 0.00 11.55
N TYR A 298 6.54 0.21 11.86
CA TYR A 298 5.91 1.54 11.78
C TYR A 298 6.63 2.59 12.64
N ASN A 299 7.03 2.23 13.85
CA ASN A 299 7.78 3.14 14.73
C ASN A 299 9.14 3.53 14.13
N VAL A 300 9.88 2.58 13.54
CA VAL A 300 11.14 2.85 12.84
C VAL A 300 10.93 3.66 11.57
N PHE A 301 9.86 3.41 10.81
CA PHE A 301 9.49 4.18 9.61
C PHE A 301 9.08 5.63 9.95
N GLY A 302 8.59 5.87 11.17
CA GLY A 302 8.13 7.17 11.67
C GLY A 302 6.61 7.36 11.62
N LEU A 303 5.85 6.28 11.42
CA LEU A 303 4.39 6.19 11.45
C LEU A 303 3.92 5.89 12.89
N ILE A 304 4.08 6.90 13.75
CA ILE A 304 3.90 6.74 15.21
C ILE A 304 2.43 6.51 15.59
N LYS A 305 1.47 7.09 14.86
CA LYS A 305 0.02 6.92 15.13
C LYS A 305 -0.40 5.48 14.81
N GLU A 306 0.11 4.97 13.71
CA GLU A 306 -0.11 3.63 13.17
C GLU A 306 0.55 2.59 14.09
N SER A 307 1.80 2.81 14.51
CA SER A 307 2.46 1.98 15.53
C SER A 307 1.64 1.88 16.84
N ASN A 308 1.14 3.01 17.36
CA ASN A 308 0.33 2.98 18.59
C ASN A 308 -1.00 2.22 18.40
N ARG A 309 -1.63 2.32 17.22
CA ARG A 309 -2.84 1.55 16.87
C ARG A 309 -2.58 0.05 16.91
N GLU A 310 -1.50 -0.40 16.28
CA GLU A 310 -1.12 -1.82 16.27
C GLU A 310 -0.73 -2.32 17.67
N LEU A 311 -0.02 -1.52 18.48
CA LEU A 311 0.24 -1.84 19.89
C LEU A 311 -1.03 -1.98 20.74
N ASP A 312 -2.08 -1.19 20.44
CA ASP A 312 -3.36 -1.28 21.14
C ASP A 312 -4.22 -2.46 20.68
N ILE A 313 -3.99 -3.00 19.48
CA ILE A 313 -4.56 -4.28 19.03
C ILE A 313 -3.82 -5.44 19.70
N TYR A 314 -2.49 -5.45 19.65
CA TYR A 314 -1.62 -6.43 20.32
C TYR A 314 -2.01 -6.66 21.80
N LYS A 315 -2.16 -5.57 22.58
CA LYS A 315 -2.54 -5.66 24.00
C LYS A 315 -3.90 -6.35 24.18
N LYS A 316 -4.91 -5.99 23.38
CA LYS A 316 -6.26 -6.56 23.48
C LYS A 316 -6.27 -8.05 23.15
N LEU A 317 -5.51 -8.46 22.13
CA LEU A 317 -5.39 -9.88 21.77
C LEU A 317 -4.66 -10.65 22.89
N LYS A 318 -3.56 -10.12 23.44
CA LYS A 318 -2.86 -10.71 24.60
C LYS A 318 -3.68 -10.74 25.90
N GLU A 319 -4.64 -9.85 26.08
CA GLU A 319 -5.61 -9.89 27.19
C GLU A 319 -6.70 -10.95 27.00
N SER A 320 -6.80 -11.57 25.81
CA SER A 320 -7.78 -12.61 25.47
C SER A 320 -7.20 -14.03 25.29
N GLU A 321 -5.89 -14.20 25.46
CA GLU A 321 -5.17 -15.50 25.54
C GLU A 321 -5.34 -16.18 26.92
#